data_AF-A0A956N1Q2-F1
#
_entry.id   AF-A0A956N1Q2-F1
#
_cell.length_a   1.000
_cell.length_b   1.000
_cell.length_c   1.000
_cell.angle_alpha   90.00
_cell.angle_beta   90.00
_cell.angle_gamma   90.00
#
_symmetry.space_group_name_H-M   'P 1'
#
loop_
_entity.id
_entity.type
_entity.pdbx_description
1 polymer ?
#
loop_
_entity_poly.entity_id
_entity_poly.type
_entity_poly.pdbx_seq_one_letter_code
_entity_poly.pdbx_strand_id
1 'polypeptide(L)' 'MKAIVYNGKKNVDVENVEDPKIEKSDDIIIKVTSTAICGSDLHLIHGMIPNMPKGFRLGHETMGIVEEVG' A
#
# COMPACT_ATOMS: atom_id res chain seq x y z
N MET A 1 5.45 -6.49 -8.08
CA MET A 1 6.25 -5.46 -7.35
C MET A 1 6.43 -5.82 -5.88
N LYS A 2 7.34 -5.13 -5.16
CA LYS A 2 7.45 -5.24 -3.69
C LYS A 2 6.48 -4.29 -2.99
N ALA A 3 5.85 -4.72 -1.90
CA ALA A 3 4.93 -3.89 -1.09
C ALA A 3 5.02 -4.21 0.42
N ILE A 4 4.69 -3.25 1.27
CA ILE A 4 4.51 -3.49 2.72
C ILE A 4 3.12 -4.10 2.93
N VAL A 5 3.08 -5.30 3.50
CA VAL A 5 1.88 -6.10 3.71
C VAL A 5 1.62 -6.28 5.20
N TYR A 6 0.39 -6.02 5.63
CA TYR A 6 -0.07 -6.27 6.99
C TYR A 6 -0.47 -7.75 7.18
N ASN A 7 0.22 -8.44 8.08
CA ASN A 7 0.01 -9.85 8.41
C ASN A 7 -0.59 -10.07 9.81
N GLY A 8 -0.88 -8.99 10.53
CA GLY A 8 -1.48 -9.00 11.85
C GLY A 8 -0.91 -7.91 12.76
N LYS A 9 -1.42 -7.83 13.98
CA LYS A 9 -0.97 -6.82 14.95
C LYS A 9 0.54 -6.92 15.15
N LYS A 10 1.25 -5.81 14.89
CA LYS A 10 2.72 -5.69 14.92
C LYS A 10 3.45 -6.65 13.98
N ASN A 11 2.78 -7.18 12.96
CA ASN A 11 3.35 -8.06 11.96
C ASN A 11 3.16 -7.46 10.57
N VAL A 12 4.22 -6.89 10.02
CA VAL A 12 4.24 -6.31 8.67
C VAL A 12 5.53 -6.74 7.97
N ASP A 13 5.42 -7.11 6.71
CA ASP A 13 6.53 -7.64 5.93
C ASP A 13 6.59 -6.98 4.55
N VAL A 14 7.78 -6.97 3.93
CA VAL A 14 7.92 -6.61 2.52
C VAL A 14 7.75 -7.87 1.69
N GLU A 15 6.68 -7.94 0.92
CA GLU A 15 6.33 -9.10 0.10
C GLU A 15 6.34 -8.76 -1.38
N ASN A 16 6.49 -9.79 -2.24
CA ASN A 16 6.26 -9.66 -3.68
C ASN A 16 4.77 -9.88 -3.94
N VAL A 17 4.14 -8.90 -4.58
CA VAL A 17 2.74 -8.93 -5.01
C VAL A 17 2.65 -8.71 -6.52
N GLU A 18 1.52 -9.03 -7.14
CA GLU A 18 1.27 -8.71 -8.54
C GLU A 18 1.36 -7.19 -8.77
N ASP A 19 1.81 -6.80 -9.96
CA ASP A 19 1.79 -5.39 -10.37
C ASP A 19 0.33 -4.94 -10.58
N PRO A 20 0.00 -3.68 -10.23
CA PRO A 20 -1.33 -3.14 -10.50
C PRO A 20 -1.60 -3.10 -12.00
N LYS A 21 -2.88 -3.06 -12.37
CA LYS A 21 -3.34 -2.92 -13.74
C LYS A 21 -4.41 -1.83 -13.79
N ILE A 22 -4.52 -1.14 -14.91
CA ILE A 22 -5.63 -0.23 -15.18
C ILE A 22 -6.94 -1.03 -15.18
N GLU A 23 -7.92 -0.59 -14.39
CA GLU A 23 -9.25 -1.22 -14.33
C GLU A 23 -10.33 -0.34 -14.98
N LYS A 24 -10.13 0.98 -14.98
CA LYS A 24 -11.04 2.00 -15.51
C LYS A 24 -10.29 3.03 -16.34
N SER A 25 -11.03 3.75 -17.19
CA SER A 25 -10.47 4.79 -18.06
C SER A 25 -9.96 6.04 -17.34
N ASP A 26 -10.25 6.17 -16.04
CA ASP A 26 -9.81 7.29 -15.21
C ASP A 26 -8.71 6.90 -14.20
N ASP A 27 -8.19 5.67 -14.29
CA ASP A 27 -7.11 5.20 -13.45
C ASP A 27 -5.74 5.71 -13.92
N ILE A 28 -4.80 5.79 -12.98
CA ILE A 28 -3.38 5.99 -13.25
C ILE A 28 -2.55 4.98 -12.45
N ILE A 29 -1.48 4.46 -13.05
CA ILE A 29 -0.44 3.72 -12.34
C ILE A 29 0.76 4.62 -12.18
N ILE A 30 1.26 4.69 -10.94
CA ILE A 30 2.46 5.44 -10.60
C ILE A 30 3.59 4.51 -10.19
N LYS A 31 4.77 4.74 -10.77
CA LYS A 31 6.01 4.21 -10.23
C LYS A 31 6.40 5.03 -9.01
N VAL A 32 6.20 4.45 -7.83
CA VAL A 32 6.55 5.09 -6.56
C VAL A 32 8.05 5.36 -6.49
N THR A 33 8.41 6.62 -6.26
CA THR A 33 9.81 7.06 -6.10
C THR A 33 10.15 7.36 -4.64
N SER A 34 9.17 7.86 -3.90
CA SER A 34 9.26 8.13 -2.48
C SER A 34 7.89 7.98 -1.83
N THR A 35 7.89 7.58 -0.57
CA THR A 35 6.69 7.52 0.28
C THR A 35 7.11 7.74 1.74
N ALA A 36 6.19 8.20 2.56
CA ALA A 36 6.41 8.34 4.00
C ALA A 36 5.67 7.26 4.81
N ILE A 37 5.93 7.26 6.11
CA ILE A 37 5.17 6.52 7.12
C ILE A 37 4.41 7.56 7.95
N CYS A 38 3.09 7.44 7.98
CA CYS A 38 2.24 8.32 8.75
C CYS A 38 2.06 7.79 10.18
N GLY A 39 1.74 8.68 11.12
CA GLY A 39 1.25 8.26 12.43
C GLY A 39 0.00 7.38 12.35
N SER A 40 -0.85 7.57 11.32
CA SER A 40 -2.07 6.77 11.13
C SER A 40 -1.78 5.31 10.75
N ASP A 41 -0.65 5.02 10.10
CA ASP A 41 -0.23 3.65 9.80
C ASP A 41 0.01 2.87 11.10
N LEU A 42 0.46 3.55 12.17
CA LEU A 42 0.64 2.93 13.48
C LEU A 42 -0.68 2.51 14.12
N HIS A 43 -1.80 3.16 13.81
CA HIS A 43 -3.12 2.72 14.28
C HIS A 43 -3.49 1.36 13.67
N LEU A 44 -3.15 1.13 12.39
CA LEU A 44 -3.35 -0.14 11.71
C LEU A 44 -2.45 -1.23 12.31
N ILE A 45 -1.16 -0.96 12.42
CA ILE A 45 -0.16 -1.91 12.92
C ILE A 45 -0.44 -2.32 14.37
N HIS A 46 -0.94 -1.40 15.21
CA HIS A 46 -1.28 -1.71 16.60
C HIS A 46 -2.65 -2.35 16.80
N GLY A 47 -3.41 -2.59 15.72
CA GLY A 47 -4.74 -3.21 15.77
C GLY A 47 -5.79 -2.31 16.42
N MET A 48 -5.66 -0.98 16.27
CA MET A 48 -6.66 -0.01 16.74
C MET A 48 -7.85 0.09 15.78
N ILE A 49 -7.69 -0.39 14.54
CA ILE A 49 -8.77 -0.54 13.57
C ILE A 49 -9.30 -1.99 13.64
N PRO A 50 -10.59 -2.18 13.98
CA PRO A 50 -11.16 -3.52 14.08
C PRO A 50 -11.22 -4.21 12.71
N ASN A 51 -11.09 -5.54 12.72
CA ASN A 51 -11.24 -6.39 11.53
C ASN A 51 -10.31 -6.04 10.36
N MET A 52 -9.12 -5.50 10.64
CA MET A 52 -8.15 -5.20 9.58
C MET A 52 -7.72 -6.50 8.86
N PRO A 53 -7.96 -6.63 7.54
CA PRO A 53 -7.65 -7.85 6.82
C PRO A 53 -6.14 -8.09 6.72
N LYS A 54 -5.73 -9.34 6.88
CA LYS A 54 -4.38 -9.78 6.52
C LYS A 54 -4.21 -9.68 5.00
N GLY A 55 -3.00 -9.38 4.55
CA GLY A 55 -2.70 -9.15 3.13
C GLY A 55 -2.95 -7.69 2.68
N PHE A 56 -3.37 -6.81 3.59
CA PHE A 56 -3.59 -5.41 3.24
C PHE A 56 -2.28 -4.67 2.96
N ARG A 57 -2.24 -3.89 1.88
CA ARG A 57 -1.08 -3.08 1.49
C ARG A 57 -1.11 -1.74 2.22
N LEU A 58 -0.07 -1.45 3.00
CA LEU A 58 0.04 -0.21 3.79
C LEU A 58 0.67 0.94 2.99
N GLY A 59 0.48 2.17 3.50
CA GLY A 59 1.02 3.40 2.94
C GLY A 59 -0.01 4.22 2.16
N HIS A 60 0.02 5.54 2.35
CA HIS A 60 -0.92 6.47 1.72
C HIS A 60 -0.31 7.86 1.46
N GLU A 61 1.02 7.97 1.47
CA GLU A 61 1.76 9.23 1.36
C GLU A 61 2.81 9.13 0.25
N THR A 62 2.38 8.87 -0.98
CA THR A 62 3.27 8.53 -2.09
C THR A 62 3.50 9.68 -3.07
N MET A 63 4.73 9.76 -3.59
CA MET A 63 5.09 10.54 -4.78
C MET A 63 5.74 9.62 -5.81
N GLY A 64 5.42 9.85 -7.09
CA GLY A 64 5.86 8.96 -8.15
C GLY A 64 5.81 9.60 -9.52
N ILE A 65 6.21 8.78 -10.50
CA ILE A 65 6.16 9.11 -11.92
C ILE A 65 4.99 8.32 -12.51
N VAL A 66 4.14 8.99 -13.30
CA VAL A 66 3.06 8.30 -14.04
C VAL A 66 3.69 7.31 -15.03
N GLU A 67 3.32 6.04 -14.91
CA GLU A 67 3.84 4.93 -15.72
C GLU A 67 2.79 4.45 -16.74
N GLU A 68 1.51 4.46 -16.36
CA GLU A 68 0.38 4.09 -17.23
C GLU A 68 -0.87 4.92 -16.89
N VAL A 69 -1.75 5.14 -17.88
CA VAL A 69 -3.04 5.83 -17.74
C VAL A 69 -4.13 5.03 -18.46
N GLY A 70 -5.37 5.11 -17.95
CA GLY A 70 -6.55 4.51 -18.58
C GLY A 70 -7.16 5.31 -19.72
#